data_AF-W9J8W2-F1
#
_entry.id   AF-W9J8W2-F1
#
_cell.length_a   1.000
_cell.length_b   1.000
_cell.length_c   1.000
_cell.angle_alpha   90.00
_cell.angle_beta   90.00
_cell.angle_gamma   90.00
#
_symmetry.space_group_name_H-M   'P 1'
#
loop_
_entity.id
_entity.type
_entity.pdbx_description
1 polymer ?
#
loop_
_entity_poly.entity_id
_entity_poly.type
_entity_poly.pdbx_seq_one_letter_code
_entity_poly.pdbx_strand_id
1 'polypeptide(L)'
;MSPRTKIKTLYTWIDNTIDVDENVSNLFEEVSILSRVLDSVSNASGRVPQAVVAEIDPGNALWGSISATLDDIKNTFNKLNQLLAELEKTSLFSRGFLRKPTKQIKFSLRSKDITIYKNRIKSYNTAMTSAFQMINVCLLIHSNSSQDSVFKVLSGLKSQLRHVEFALHTSSSASPGPSSGREEDDRATQNLRQFVQVAENFHSSASTILREGPRSTV
;
A
#
# COMPACT_ATOMS: atom_id res chain seq x y z
N MET A 1 -15.05 12.40 -2.57
CA MET A 1 -15.33 11.04 -2.07
C MET A 1 -14.04 10.47 -1.46
N SER A 2 -14.05 10.15 -0.16
CA SER A 2 -12.87 9.70 0.60
C SER A 2 -12.42 8.29 0.16
N PRO A 3 -11.12 7.95 0.24
CA PRO A 3 -10.63 6.58 0.01
C PRO A 3 -11.42 5.52 0.77
N ARG A 4 -11.83 5.82 2.01
CA ARG A 4 -12.70 4.96 2.83
C ARG A 4 -14.05 4.63 2.19
N THR A 5 -14.70 5.61 1.56
CA THR A 5 -16.01 5.39 0.94
C THR A 5 -15.90 4.46 -0.26
N LYS A 6 -14.81 4.59 -1.04
CA LYS A 6 -14.55 3.74 -2.21
C LYS A 6 -14.19 2.31 -1.81
N ILE A 7 -13.44 2.16 -0.73
CA ILE A 7 -13.13 0.85 -0.14
C ILE A 7 -14.43 0.16 0.30
N LYS A 8 -15.34 0.83 1.03
CA LYS A 8 -16.64 0.25 1.42
C LYS A 8 -17.49 -0.23 0.25
N THR A 9 -17.56 0.54 -0.83
CA THR A 9 -18.31 0.13 -2.04
C THR A 9 -17.70 -1.10 -2.69
N LEU A 10 -16.37 -1.17 -2.76
CA LEU A 10 -15.63 -2.32 -3.26
C LEU A 10 -15.83 -3.56 -2.36
N TYR A 11 -15.89 -3.36 -1.04
CA TYR A 11 -16.17 -4.42 -0.08
C TYR A 11 -17.53 -5.09 -0.33
N THR A 12 -18.59 -4.29 -0.45
CA THR A 12 -19.95 -4.80 -0.72
C THR A 12 -20.03 -5.53 -2.06
N TRP A 13 -19.23 -5.11 -3.05
CA TRP A 13 -19.22 -5.77 -4.35
C TRP A 13 -18.50 -7.12 -4.32
N ILE A 14 -17.33 -7.19 -3.68
CA ILE A 14 -16.55 -8.43 -3.64
C ILE A 14 -17.20 -9.48 -2.74
N ASP A 15 -17.81 -9.08 -1.61
CA ASP A 15 -18.57 -9.96 -0.73
C ASP A 15 -19.71 -10.70 -1.48
N ASN A 16 -20.35 -10.02 -2.43
CA ASN A 16 -21.37 -10.60 -3.31
C ASN A 16 -20.82 -11.50 -4.44
N THR A 17 -19.50 -11.63 -4.56
CA THR A 17 -18.81 -12.27 -5.69
C THR A 17 -17.73 -13.28 -5.26
N ILE A 18 -17.47 -13.42 -3.95
CA ILE A 18 -16.35 -14.17 -3.38
C ILE A 18 -16.37 -15.68 -3.71
N ASP A 19 -17.55 -16.23 -3.99
CA ASP A 19 -17.79 -17.64 -4.32
C ASP A 19 -17.37 -18.06 -5.76
N VAL A 20 -16.61 -17.22 -6.50
CA VAL A 20 -16.43 -17.38 -7.96
C VAL A 20 -14.97 -17.51 -8.43
N ASP A 21 -13.97 -16.93 -7.74
CA ASP A 21 -12.55 -16.96 -8.16
C ASP A 21 -11.57 -16.66 -7.00
N GLU A 22 -10.54 -17.49 -6.82
CA GLU A 22 -9.51 -17.36 -5.77
C GLU A 22 -8.75 -16.02 -5.86
N ASN A 23 -8.52 -15.47 -7.07
CA ASN A 23 -7.84 -14.19 -7.23
C ASN A 23 -8.67 -13.01 -6.75
N VAL A 24 -10.00 -13.12 -6.81
CA VAL A 24 -10.93 -12.10 -6.31
C VAL A 24 -10.97 -12.14 -4.79
N SER A 25 -10.98 -13.33 -4.20
CA SER A 25 -10.86 -13.50 -2.74
C SER A 25 -9.54 -12.94 -2.21
N ASN A 26 -8.42 -13.27 -2.86
CA ASN A 26 -7.10 -12.75 -2.48
C ASN A 26 -7.01 -11.23 -2.68
N LEU A 27 -7.62 -10.68 -3.73
CA LEU A 27 -7.70 -9.23 -3.94
C LEU A 27 -8.49 -8.54 -2.80
N PHE A 28 -9.60 -9.13 -2.36
CA PHE A 28 -10.39 -8.62 -1.25
C PHE A 28 -9.61 -8.57 0.06
N GLU A 29 -8.88 -9.65 0.36
CA GLU A 29 -8.03 -9.70 1.54
C GLU A 29 -6.98 -8.58 1.52
N GLU A 30 -6.30 -8.40 0.38
CA GLU A 30 -5.29 -7.34 0.22
C GLU A 30 -5.93 -5.94 0.37
N VAL A 31 -7.11 -5.69 -0.20
CA VAL A 31 -7.86 -4.43 0.01
C VAL A 31 -8.23 -4.22 1.48
N SER A 32 -8.58 -5.31 2.17
CA SER A 32 -8.98 -5.28 3.58
C SER A 32 -7.82 -4.92 4.49
N ILE A 33 -6.66 -5.52 4.24
CA ILE A 33 -5.40 -5.18 4.89
C ILE A 33 -5.08 -3.70 4.65
N LEU A 34 -5.18 -3.23 3.41
CA LEU A 34 -4.85 -1.85 3.07
C LEU A 34 -5.69 -0.86 3.85
N SER A 35 -7.00 -1.10 3.92
CA SER A 35 -7.91 -0.24 4.70
C SER A 35 -7.48 -0.12 6.16
N ARG A 36 -7.13 -1.25 6.79
CA ARG A 36 -6.71 -1.28 8.21
C ARG A 36 -5.38 -0.55 8.43
N VAL A 37 -4.45 -0.73 7.50
CA VAL A 37 -3.13 -0.06 7.58
C VAL A 37 -3.29 1.44 7.36
N LEU A 38 -4.10 1.87 6.38
CA LEU A 38 -4.40 3.28 6.15
C LEU A 38 -5.04 3.95 7.36
N ASP A 39 -5.96 3.26 8.04
CA ASP A 39 -6.56 3.73 9.28
C ASP A 39 -5.52 3.87 10.40
N SER A 40 -4.61 2.90 10.51
CA SER A 40 -3.52 2.92 11.50
C SER A 40 -2.56 4.08 11.26
N VAL A 41 -2.16 4.31 10.00
CA VAL A 41 -1.34 5.46 9.60
C VAL A 41 -2.08 6.75 9.94
N SER A 42 -3.32 6.93 9.48
CA SER A 42 -4.10 8.15 9.73
C SER A 42 -4.25 8.47 11.22
N ASN A 43 -4.50 7.45 12.05
CA ASN A 43 -4.66 7.63 13.50
C ASN A 43 -3.34 7.97 14.20
N ALA A 44 -2.23 7.41 13.73
CA ALA A 44 -0.93 7.61 14.35
C ALA A 44 -0.25 8.91 13.90
N SER A 45 -0.41 9.32 12.64
CA SER A 45 0.22 10.52 12.07
C SER A 45 -0.08 11.79 12.86
N GLY A 46 -1.33 11.95 13.33
CA GLY A 46 -1.72 13.13 14.12
C GLY A 46 -1.10 13.21 15.51
N ARG A 47 -0.39 12.16 15.95
CA ARG A 47 0.24 12.07 17.27
C ARG A 47 1.75 12.22 17.22
N VAL A 48 2.32 12.28 16.01
CA VAL A 48 3.77 12.34 15.84
C VAL A 48 4.26 13.77 16.10
N PRO A 49 5.20 13.98 17.05
CA PRO A 49 5.79 15.29 17.26
C PRO A 49 6.67 15.70 16.09
N GLN A 50 6.45 16.92 15.58
CA GLN A 50 7.20 17.47 14.46
C GLN A 50 8.71 17.56 14.74
N ALA A 51 9.10 17.83 16.00
CA ALA A 51 10.50 17.90 16.39
C ALA A 51 11.24 16.58 16.16
N VAL A 52 10.62 15.44 16.51
CA VAL A 52 11.22 14.12 16.33
C VAL A 52 11.31 13.75 14.85
N VAL A 53 10.30 14.12 14.06
CA VAL A 53 10.34 13.91 12.61
C VAL A 53 11.44 14.74 11.97
N ALA A 54 11.57 16.01 12.35
CA ALA A 54 12.60 16.90 11.80
C ALA A 54 14.03 16.45 12.16
N GLU A 55 14.21 15.71 13.26
CA GLU A 55 15.49 15.12 13.63
C GLU A 55 15.83 13.89 12.76
N ILE A 56 14.85 13.00 12.54
CA ILE A 56 15.06 11.74 11.81
C ILE A 56 15.01 11.95 10.29
N ASP A 57 14.11 12.79 9.82
CA ASP A 57 13.84 13.11 8.42
C ASP A 57 13.70 14.63 8.23
N PRO A 58 14.82 15.38 8.24
CA PRO A 58 14.82 16.85 8.13
C PRO A 58 14.20 17.36 6.82
N GLY A 59 14.23 16.54 5.76
CA GLY A 59 13.71 16.86 4.44
C GLY A 59 12.21 16.61 4.29
N ASN A 60 11.55 16.08 5.32
CA ASN A 60 10.14 15.70 5.28
C ASN A 60 9.80 14.72 4.13
N ALA A 61 10.77 13.89 3.75
CA ALA A 61 10.64 12.96 2.64
C ALA A 61 9.62 11.84 2.95
N LEU A 62 9.47 11.46 4.22
CA LEU A 62 8.50 10.48 4.71
C LEU A 62 7.08 10.89 4.37
N TRP A 63 6.65 12.09 4.78
CA TRP A 63 5.28 12.55 4.53
C TRP A 63 5.04 12.77 3.03
N GLY A 64 6.04 13.25 2.29
CA GLY A 64 5.98 13.35 0.84
C GLY A 64 5.73 12.01 0.16
N SER A 65 6.47 10.97 0.55
CA SER A 65 6.35 9.64 -0.01
C SER A 65 5.04 8.92 0.38
N ILE A 66 4.57 9.14 1.62
CA ILE A 66 3.24 8.68 2.05
C ILE A 66 2.15 9.32 1.19
N SER A 67 2.21 10.64 0.96
CA SER A 67 1.23 11.35 0.14
C SER A 67 1.19 10.82 -1.29
N ALA A 68 2.35 10.65 -1.93
CA ALA A 68 2.44 10.11 -3.29
C ALA A 68 1.85 8.69 -3.38
N THR A 69 2.16 7.83 -2.40
CA THR A 69 1.64 6.47 -2.34
C THR A 69 0.12 6.46 -2.14
N LEU A 70 -0.44 7.36 -1.31
CA LEU A 70 -1.89 7.51 -1.13
C LEU A 70 -2.62 7.91 -2.42
N ASP A 71 -2.01 8.79 -3.22
CA ASP A 71 -2.56 9.18 -4.52
C ASP A 71 -2.56 8.01 -5.51
N ASP A 72 -1.49 7.21 -5.54
CA ASP A 72 -1.42 6.01 -6.37
C ASP A 72 -2.42 4.93 -5.93
N ILE A 73 -2.61 4.74 -4.63
CA ILE A 73 -3.67 3.87 -4.07
C ILE A 73 -5.05 4.34 -4.55
N LYS A 74 -5.34 5.64 -4.43
CA LYS A 74 -6.63 6.22 -4.86
C LYS A 74 -6.85 6.01 -6.36
N ASN A 75 -5.84 6.25 -7.18
CA ASN A 75 -5.93 6.05 -8.63
C ASN A 75 -6.15 4.58 -9.00
N THR A 76 -5.43 3.67 -8.32
CA THR A 76 -5.58 2.23 -8.49
C THR A 76 -7.00 1.77 -8.16
N PHE A 77 -7.56 2.22 -7.03
CA PHE A 77 -8.94 1.91 -6.65
C PHE A 77 -9.97 2.49 -7.62
N ASN A 78 -9.74 3.67 -8.22
CA ASN A 78 -10.65 4.23 -9.21
C ASN A 78 -10.74 3.32 -10.44
N LYS A 79 -9.59 2.88 -10.95
CA LYS A 79 -9.53 1.99 -12.11
C LYS A 79 -10.10 0.62 -11.82
N LEU A 80 -9.82 0.06 -10.64
CA LEU A 80 -10.42 -1.20 -10.22
C LEU A 80 -11.94 -1.07 -10.16
N ASN A 81 -12.49 -0.03 -9.54
CA ASN A 81 -13.94 0.21 -9.51
C ASN A 81 -14.52 0.38 -10.93
N GLN A 82 -13.83 1.04 -11.84
CA GLN A 82 -14.26 1.16 -13.24
C GLN A 82 -14.29 -0.20 -13.94
N LEU A 83 -13.22 -1.00 -13.78
CA LEU A 83 -13.14 -2.36 -14.33
C LEU A 83 -14.31 -3.21 -13.83
N LEU A 84 -14.60 -3.15 -12.53
CA LEU A 84 -15.72 -3.89 -11.93
C LEU A 84 -17.09 -3.39 -12.44
N ALA A 85 -17.28 -2.09 -12.58
CA ALA A 85 -18.51 -1.52 -13.13
C ALA A 85 -18.73 -1.89 -14.61
N GLU A 86 -17.67 -1.97 -15.42
CA GLU A 86 -17.74 -2.45 -16.80
C GLU A 86 -18.14 -3.94 -16.86
N LEU A 87 -17.63 -4.76 -15.93
CA LEU A 87 -18.02 -6.16 -15.78
C LEU A 87 -19.50 -6.32 -15.36
N GLU A 88 -20.01 -5.44 -14.50
CA GLU A 88 -21.43 -5.43 -14.13
C GLU A 88 -22.34 -5.04 -15.29
N LYS A 89 -22.01 -3.97 -16.01
CA LYS A 89 -22.83 -3.46 -17.13
C LYS A 89 -22.99 -4.49 -18.25
N THR A 90 -21.94 -5.25 -18.56
CA THR A 90 -22.00 -6.34 -19.53
C THR A 90 -22.80 -7.56 -19.04
N SER A 91 -23.08 -7.69 -17.74
CA SER A 91 -23.94 -8.75 -17.18
C SER A 91 -25.44 -8.45 -17.29
N LEU A 92 -25.81 -7.16 -17.39
CA LEU A 92 -27.20 -6.73 -17.57
C LEU A 92 -27.77 -7.09 -18.95
N PHE A 93 -26.90 -7.30 -19.94
CA PHE A 93 -27.28 -7.77 -21.27
C PHE A 93 -27.54 -9.28 -21.35
N SER A 94 -27.15 -10.08 -20.35
CA SER A 94 -27.48 -11.51 -20.25
C SER A 94 -28.67 -11.71 -19.31
N ARG A 95 -29.88 -11.38 -19.78
CA ARG A 95 -31.13 -11.79 -19.13
C ARG A 95 -31.33 -13.30 -19.31
N GLY A 96 -31.00 -14.08 -18.29
CA GLY A 96 -31.42 -15.48 -18.19
C GLY A 96 -30.38 -16.38 -17.53
N PHE A 97 -30.79 -17.03 -16.43
CA PHE A 97 -30.34 -18.26 -15.73
C PHE A 97 -28.86 -18.78 -15.77
N LEU A 98 -27.93 -18.13 -16.46
CA LEU A 98 -26.52 -18.54 -16.64
C LEU A 98 -25.53 -17.62 -15.91
N ARG A 99 -25.99 -16.94 -14.85
CA ARG A 99 -25.23 -15.90 -14.11
C ARG A 99 -23.91 -16.37 -13.47
N LYS A 100 -23.80 -17.64 -13.10
CA LYS A 100 -22.59 -18.20 -12.46
C LYS A 100 -21.51 -18.62 -13.48
N PRO A 101 -21.80 -19.44 -14.51
CA PRO A 101 -20.77 -19.86 -15.47
C PRO A 101 -20.25 -18.72 -16.36
N THR A 102 -21.09 -17.72 -16.70
CA THR A 102 -20.61 -16.54 -17.45
C THR A 102 -19.72 -15.60 -16.65
N LYS A 103 -19.83 -15.58 -15.30
CA LYS A 103 -18.91 -14.83 -14.45
C LYS A 103 -17.53 -15.50 -14.41
N GLN A 104 -17.46 -16.82 -14.23
CA GLN A 104 -16.19 -17.58 -14.20
C GLN A 104 -15.37 -17.46 -15.50
N ILE A 105 -16.01 -17.59 -16.66
CA ILE A 105 -15.33 -17.48 -17.97
C ILE A 105 -14.86 -16.03 -18.26
N LYS A 106 -15.51 -15.02 -17.68
CA LYS A 106 -15.14 -13.60 -17.87
C LYS A 106 -14.06 -13.14 -16.89
N PHE A 107 -14.08 -13.64 -15.66
CA PHE A 107 -12.97 -13.46 -14.73
C PHE A 107 -11.70 -14.11 -15.27
N SER A 108 -11.77 -15.29 -15.90
CA SER A 108 -10.59 -15.88 -16.56
C SER A 108 -10.06 -15.01 -17.72
N LEU A 109 -10.93 -14.35 -18.50
CA LEU A 109 -10.56 -13.42 -19.58
C LEU A 109 -9.90 -12.10 -19.12
N ARG A 110 -10.08 -11.70 -17.85
CA ARG A 110 -9.49 -10.49 -17.24
C ARG A 110 -8.67 -10.81 -15.97
N SER A 111 -8.37 -12.09 -15.75
CA SER A 111 -7.61 -12.59 -14.59
C SER A 111 -6.23 -11.96 -14.51
N LYS A 112 -5.64 -11.67 -15.67
CA LYS A 112 -4.38 -10.93 -15.78
C LYS A 112 -4.48 -9.52 -15.22
N ASP A 113 -5.52 -8.75 -15.55
CA ASP A 113 -5.70 -7.38 -15.06
C ASP A 113 -5.97 -7.36 -13.55
N ILE A 114 -6.80 -8.30 -13.07
CA ILE A 114 -7.09 -8.47 -11.64
C ILE A 114 -5.83 -8.86 -10.87
N THR A 115 -5.00 -9.73 -11.43
CA THR A 115 -3.71 -10.11 -10.84
C THR A 115 -2.75 -8.93 -10.78
N ILE A 116 -2.71 -8.08 -11.81
CA ILE A 116 -1.93 -6.84 -11.81
C ILE A 116 -2.38 -5.92 -10.68
N TYR A 117 -3.69 -5.69 -10.53
CA TYR A 117 -4.23 -4.86 -9.44
C TYR A 117 -3.97 -5.46 -8.07
N LYS A 118 -4.12 -6.78 -7.90
CA LYS A 118 -3.79 -7.51 -6.67
C LYS A 118 -2.33 -7.29 -6.27
N ASN A 119 -1.40 -7.49 -7.21
CA ASN A 119 0.03 -7.33 -6.95
C ASN A 119 0.38 -5.88 -6.58
N ARG A 120 -0.22 -4.89 -7.24
CA ARG A 120 -0.06 -3.47 -6.89
C ARG A 120 -0.56 -3.16 -5.48
N ILE A 121 -1.77 -3.62 -5.14
CA ILE A 121 -2.37 -3.41 -3.81
C ILE A 121 -1.50 -4.07 -2.72
N LYS A 122 -0.95 -5.25 -2.98
CA LYS A 122 0.01 -5.91 -2.09
C LYS A 122 1.29 -5.08 -1.88
N SER A 123 1.82 -4.46 -2.93
CA SER A 123 2.96 -3.54 -2.80
C SER A 123 2.60 -2.31 -1.95
N TYR A 124 1.41 -1.73 -2.14
CA TYR A 124 0.92 -0.63 -1.30
C TYR A 124 0.71 -1.04 0.15
N ASN A 125 0.21 -2.25 0.42
CA ASN A 125 0.09 -2.79 1.77
C ASN A 125 1.43 -2.80 2.48
N THR A 126 2.44 -3.30 1.80
CA THR A 126 3.78 -3.40 2.37
C THR A 126 4.36 -2.00 2.61
N ALA A 127 4.27 -1.10 1.63
CA ALA A 127 4.73 0.29 1.78
C ALA A 127 4.02 1.02 2.93
N MET A 128 2.68 0.99 2.98
CA MET A 128 1.94 1.67 4.06
C MET A 128 2.16 1.02 5.43
N THR A 129 2.44 -0.28 5.49
CA THR A 129 2.81 -0.95 6.75
C THR A 129 4.18 -0.46 7.21
N SER A 130 5.14 -0.33 6.30
CA SER A 130 6.46 0.27 6.60
C SER A 130 6.32 1.72 7.03
N ALA A 131 5.42 2.50 6.41
CA ALA A 131 5.11 3.87 6.83
C ALA A 131 4.58 3.93 8.26
N PHE A 132 3.65 3.04 8.61
CA PHE A 132 3.14 2.92 9.97
C PHE A 132 4.24 2.57 10.97
N GLN A 133 5.18 1.70 10.61
CA GLN A 133 6.32 1.37 11.46
C GLN A 133 7.28 2.55 11.66
N MET A 134 7.57 3.32 10.62
CA MET A 134 8.36 4.55 10.73
C MET A 134 7.69 5.57 11.66
N ILE A 135 6.37 5.75 11.53
CA ILE A 135 5.58 6.58 12.45
C ILE A 135 5.70 6.07 13.89
N ASN A 136 5.61 4.75 14.12
CA ASN A 136 5.78 4.18 15.44
C ASN A 136 7.19 4.38 16.00
N VAL A 137 8.25 4.35 15.18
CA VAL A 137 9.61 4.71 15.62
C VAL A 137 9.66 6.14 16.14
N CYS A 138 9.08 7.10 15.43
CA CYS A 138 8.99 8.49 15.90
C CYS A 138 8.25 8.59 17.24
N LEU A 139 7.14 7.86 17.39
CA LEU A 139 6.35 7.85 18.63
C LEU A 139 7.11 7.21 19.81
N LEU A 140 7.87 6.14 19.56
CA LEU A 140 8.67 5.46 20.58
C LEU A 140 9.87 6.32 21.03
N ILE A 141 10.52 7.01 20.09
CA ILE A 141 11.58 7.97 20.41
C ILE A 141 11.01 9.11 21.26
N HIS A 142 9.87 9.67 20.86
CA HIS A 142 9.20 10.71 21.62
C HIS A 142 8.81 10.29 23.04
N SER A 143 8.35 9.05 23.21
CA SER A 143 7.95 8.53 24.52
C SER A 143 9.12 8.08 25.39
N ASN A 144 10.38 8.31 24.96
CA ASN A 144 11.59 7.82 25.62
C ASN A 144 11.54 6.31 25.89
N SER A 145 10.99 5.54 24.94
CA SER A 145 10.94 4.09 25.03
C SER A 145 12.35 3.49 25.04
N SER A 146 12.49 2.27 25.57
CA SER A 146 13.78 1.57 25.59
C SER A 146 14.36 1.43 24.19
N GLN A 147 15.68 1.59 24.07
CA GLN A 147 16.41 1.42 22.80
C GLN A 147 16.07 0.06 22.16
N ASP A 148 15.97 -1.01 22.94
CA ASP A 148 15.57 -2.34 22.47
C ASP A 148 14.21 -2.36 21.77
N SER A 149 13.23 -1.59 22.28
CA SER A 149 11.90 -1.50 21.67
C SER A 149 11.96 -0.80 20.32
N VAL A 150 12.77 0.25 20.19
CA VAL A 150 12.95 0.96 18.92
C VAL A 150 13.73 0.11 17.92
N PHE A 151 14.80 -0.55 18.36
CA PHE A 151 15.60 -1.47 17.52
C PHE A 151 14.78 -2.65 17.00
N LYS A 152 13.85 -3.18 17.81
CA LYS A 152 12.93 -4.23 17.37
C LYS A 152 12.05 -3.76 16.21
N VAL A 153 11.50 -2.54 16.29
CA VAL A 153 10.68 -1.98 15.20
C VAL A 153 11.53 -1.68 13.96
N LEU A 154 12.72 -1.11 14.12
CA LEU A 154 13.66 -0.85 13.02
C LEU A 154 14.08 -2.14 12.29
N SER A 155 14.36 -3.21 13.04
CA SER A 155 14.69 -4.53 12.47
C SER A 155 13.52 -5.10 11.67
N GLY A 156 12.30 -4.94 12.18
CA GLY A 156 11.06 -5.30 11.47
C GLY A 156 10.88 -4.51 10.18
N LEU A 157 11.09 -3.19 10.23
CA LEU A 157 11.02 -2.28 9.08
C LEU A 157 11.99 -2.72 7.98
N LYS A 158 13.26 -2.97 8.32
CA LYS A 158 14.26 -3.44 7.36
C LYS A 158 13.86 -4.76 6.69
N SER A 159 13.19 -5.67 7.40
CA SER A 159 12.67 -6.89 6.80
C SER A 159 11.54 -6.63 5.81
N GLN A 160 10.63 -5.70 6.13
CA GLN A 160 9.54 -5.32 5.25
C GLN A 160 10.02 -4.62 3.98
N LEU A 161 11.01 -3.73 4.08
CA LEU A 161 11.58 -3.03 2.92
C LEU A 161 12.17 -4.00 1.89
N ARG A 162 12.87 -5.05 2.34
CA ARG A 162 13.35 -6.12 1.45
C ARG A 162 12.23 -6.81 0.68
N HIS A 163 11.05 -6.98 1.29
CA HIS A 163 9.90 -7.57 0.60
C HIS A 163 9.34 -6.63 -0.48
N VAL A 164 9.29 -5.31 -0.22
CA VAL A 164 8.88 -4.30 -1.23
C VAL A 164 9.85 -4.30 -2.40
N GLU A 165 11.15 -4.24 -2.11
CA GLU A 165 12.19 -4.21 -3.12
C GLU A 165 12.15 -5.47 -4.01
N PHE A 166 12.03 -6.65 -3.40
CA PHE A 166 11.88 -7.90 -4.14
C PHE A 166 10.63 -7.92 -5.04
N ALA A 167 9.49 -7.43 -4.54
CA ALA A 167 8.27 -7.32 -5.32
C ALA A 167 8.42 -6.36 -6.51
N LEU A 168 9.13 -5.23 -6.34
CA LEU A 168 9.41 -4.26 -7.40
C LEU A 168 10.39 -4.78 -8.46
N HIS A 169 11.35 -5.63 -8.08
CA HIS A 169 12.27 -6.25 -9.03
C HIS A 169 11.61 -7.36 -9.86
N THR A 170 10.74 -8.15 -9.23
CA THR A 170 9.97 -9.19 -9.91
C THR A 170 8.92 -8.62 -10.87
N SER A 171 8.26 -7.51 -10.50
CA SER A 171 7.29 -6.83 -11.38
C SER A 171 7.94 -6.17 -12.60
N SER A 172 9.16 -5.63 -12.46
CA SER A 172 9.91 -5.03 -13.58
C SER A 172 10.32 -6.04 -14.66
N SER A 173 10.23 -7.34 -14.36
CA SER A 173 10.60 -8.44 -15.26
C SER A 173 9.40 -9.03 -16.02
N ALA A 174 8.17 -8.61 -15.68
CA ALA A 174 6.94 -9.08 -16.32
C ALA A 174 6.58 -8.21 -17.54
N SER A 175 6.31 -8.89 -18.67
CA SER A 175 6.09 -8.30 -20.01
C SER A 175 5.03 -7.17 -20.06
N PRO A 176 5.19 -6.17 -20.95
CA PRO A 176 4.36 -4.97 -20.95
C PRO A 176 2.89 -5.27 -21.22
N GLY A 177 2.02 -4.78 -20.34
CA GLY A 177 0.60 -4.64 -20.63
C GLY A 177 0.31 -3.58 -21.70
N PRO A 178 -0.95 -3.44 -22.14
CA PRO A 178 -1.35 -2.52 -23.20
C PRO A 178 -0.96 -1.06 -22.90
N SER A 179 -0.69 -0.28 -23.94
CA SER A 179 -0.08 1.05 -23.91
C SER A 179 -0.84 2.10 -23.10
N SER A 180 -2.16 1.98 -22.94
CA SER A 180 -2.98 2.90 -22.16
C SER A 180 -2.91 2.59 -20.65
N GLY A 181 -1.81 2.98 -20.02
CA GLY A 181 -1.60 2.81 -18.57
C GLY A 181 -0.15 2.60 -18.15
N ARG A 182 0.77 2.51 -19.12
CA ARG A 182 2.19 2.26 -18.90
C ARG A 182 2.88 3.39 -18.13
N GLU A 183 2.65 4.64 -18.53
CA GLU A 183 3.23 5.82 -17.86
C GLU A 183 2.80 5.95 -16.40
N GLU A 184 1.54 5.63 -16.08
CA GLU A 184 1.05 5.64 -14.70
C GLU A 184 1.54 4.44 -13.90
N ASP A 185 1.81 3.30 -14.54
CA ASP A 185 2.44 2.14 -13.91
C ASP A 185 3.91 2.37 -13.61
N ASP A 186 4.60 3.02 -14.54
CA ASP A 186 5.98 3.46 -14.38
C ASP A 186 6.07 4.49 -13.24
N ARG A 187 5.11 5.43 -13.16
CA ARG A 187 5.03 6.39 -12.05
C ARG A 187 4.77 5.74 -10.70
N ALA A 188 3.80 4.83 -10.60
CA ALA A 188 3.49 4.14 -9.34
C ALA A 188 4.67 3.27 -8.87
N THR A 189 5.33 2.59 -9.81
CA THR A 189 6.55 1.82 -9.54
C THR A 189 7.68 2.72 -9.08
N GLN A 190 7.86 3.88 -9.72
CA GLN A 190 8.86 4.86 -9.34
C GLN A 190 8.61 5.44 -7.95
N ASN A 191 7.36 5.77 -7.62
CA ASN A 191 6.96 6.27 -6.30
C ASN A 191 7.24 5.22 -5.21
N LEU A 192 6.97 3.94 -5.47
CA LEU A 192 7.31 2.86 -4.56
C LEU A 192 8.83 2.67 -4.39
N ARG A 193 9.63 2.84 -5.46
CA ARG A 193 11.10 2.83 -5.35
C ARG A 193 11.61 3.99 -4.51
N GLN A 194 11.06 5.19 -4.73
CA GLN A 194 11.35 6.36 -3.91
C GLN A 194 10.96 6.13 -2.44
N PHE A 195 9.81 5.49 -2.20
CA PHE A 195 9.39 5.12 -0.84
C PHE A 195 10.41 4.22 -0.14
N VAL A 196 10.90 3.19 -0.81
CA VAL A 196 11.93 2.31 -0.25
C VAL A 196 13.20 3.10 0.10
N GLN A 197 13.65 3.98 -0.79
CA GLN A 197 14.82 4.83 -0.54
C GLN A 197 14.61 5.75 0.67
N VAL A 198 13.44 6.38 0.78
CA VAL A 198 13.08 7.23 1.94
C VAL A 198 13.08 6.41 3.22
N ALA A 199 12.56 5.20 3.20
CA ALA A 199 12.49 4.34 4.37
C ALA A 199 13.86 3.81 4.82
N GLU A 200 14.77 3.52 3.89
CA GLU A 200 16.16 3.16 4.20
C GLU A 200 16.95 4.34 4.80
N ASN A 201 16.74 5.55 4.26
CA ASN A 201 17.32 6.77 4.83
C ASN A 201 16.79 7.01 6.24
N PHE A 202 15.46 6.92 6.43
CA PHE A 202 14.83 7.03 7.74
C PHE A 202 15.39 6.02 8.73
N HIS A 203 15.48 4.74 8.33
CA HIS A 203 16.03 3.68 9.18
C HIS A 203 17.47 4.00 9.61
N SER A 204 18.31 4.48 8.68
CA SER A 204 19.70 4.84 8.93
C SER A 204 19.83 6.03 9.88
N SER A 205 19.04 7.09 9.68
CA SER A 205 18.98 8.25 10.57
C SER A 205 18.51 7.87 11.97
N ALA A 206 17.40 7.14 12.08
CA ALA A 206 16.85 6.69 13.35
C ALA A 206 17.85 5.82 14.12
N SER A 207 18.54 4.91 13.43
CA SER A 207 19.58 4.07 14.04
C SER A 207 20.77 4.89 14.57
N THR A 208 21.14 5.97 13.86
CA THR A 208 22.22 6.86 14.25
C THR A 208 21.85 7.65 15.50
N ILE A 209 20.65 8.24 15.52
CA ILE A 209 20.13 8.99 16.67
C ILE A 209 20.07 8.11 17.92
N LEU A 210 19.62 6.87 17.79
CA LEU A 210 19.58 5.92 18.91
C LEU A 210 20.97 5.56 19.43
N ARG A 211 21.98 5.46 18.55
CA ARG A 211 23.35 5.11 18.93
C ARG A 211 24.10 6.27 19.58
N GLU A 212 23.84 7.50 19.14
CA GLU A 212 24.48 8.70 19.68
C GLU A 212 23.91 9.11 21.05
N GLY A 213 22.73 8.62 21.41
CA GLY A 213 22.02 9.02 22.62
C GLY A 213 21.50 10.47 22.53
N PRO A 214 20.68 10.94 23.49
CA PRO A 214 20.25 12.33 23.50
C PRO A 214 21.49 13.21 23.54
N ARG A 215 21.66 14.11 22.56
CA ARG A 215 22.65 15.18 22.66
C ARG A 215 22.25 16.03 23.87
N SER A 216 22.90 15.82 25.01
CA SER A 216 22.85 16.73 26.14
C SER A 216 23.28 18.11 25.66
N THR A 217 22.31 18.99 25.43
CA THR A 217 22.57 20.43 25.38
C THR A 217 22.79 20.87 26.81
N VAL A 218 24.06 21.14 27.14
CA VAL A 218 24.50 21.87 28.33
C VAL A 218 23.90 23.27 28.32
#